data_AF-A0A0K0X505-F1
#
_entry.id   AF-A0A0K0X505-F1
#
_cell.length_a   1.000
_cell.length_b   1.000
_cell.length_c   1.000
_cell.angle_alpha   90.00
_cell.angle_beta   90.00
_cell.angle_gamma   90.00
#
_symmetry.space_group_name_H-M   'P 1'
#
loop_
_entity.id
_entity.type
_entity.pdbx_description
1 polymer ?
#
loop_
_entity_poly.entity_id
_entity_poly.type
_entity_poly.pdbx_seq_one_letter_code
_entity_poly.pdbx_strand_id
1 'polypeptide(L)'
;MTPAATSVVPSRTAVEGWDTSYLDAAAARWREWANDSESAFEQHRHNIVTPAGGTWSGEAADAAFVRVSADMTVVQRHSEVQREAAAVAEEGSRDIQWARRQVLNAIADAEGDGFRVSEDLKVTDARRIDLTTAAARMTAAAEHAESICWRAEQLVATDTLVAQQLQAKAAELQGIRFESQGGGDQGDPTIRLVDNETTKESPPPLIAGPKLSESRRAAVEYAEKWADGYNPEYEALGGGGVDCTNFVSQVMRAGGFDDVGNGLDDWRRGDGDDWYYQNDGLVFPGNASSKSWTLAKENHNFVTQHSGRGEIAAVVPTPSRAGLDPLAPSKAGLLPGDLIYYKDADGEINHVSVYVGQAMVDGVLTDVIDQHSGGIKLHDDWMPDSGEYTRAPAQAEFVRLRYPGE
;
A
#
# COMPACT_ATOMS: atom_id res chain seq x y z
N MET A 1 29.05 6.72 3.90
CA MET A 1 28.59 7.48 2.73
C MET A 1 28.00 6.44 1.77
N THR A 2 26.70 6.26 1.85
CA THR A 2 25.95 5.30 1.04
C THR A 2 25.30 6.11 -0.08
N PRO A 3 25.44 5.75 -1.37
CA PRO A 3 24.80 6.49 -2.43
C PRO A 3 23.28 6.38 -2.28
N ALA A 4 22.57 7.48 -2.53
CA ALA A 4 21.12 7.46 -2.70
C ALA A 4 20.76 6.56 -3.88
N ALA A 5 19.88 5.59 -3.67
CA ALA A 5 19.36 4.73 -4.72
C ALA A 5 18.39 5.54 -5.58
N THR A 6 18.85 6.05 -6.72
CA THR A 6 17.98 6.34 -7.85
C THR A 6 17.24 5.05 -8.20
N SER A 7 15.91 5.07 -8.34
CA SER A 7 15.15 3.93 -8.86
C SER A 7 15.60 3.67 -10.29
N VAL A 8 16.57 2.76 -10.45
CA VAL A 8 17.07 2.36 -11.76
C VAL A 8 16.01 1.44 -12.36
N VAL A 9 15.27 1.94 -13.35
CA VAL A 9 14.37 1.12 -14.17
C VAL A 9 15.15 -0.12 -14.64
N PRO A 10 14.64 -1.33 -14.41
CA PRO A 10 15.38 -2.56 -14.69
C PRO A 10 15.59 -2.72 -16.20
N SER A 11 16.71 -3.32 -16.56
CA SER A 11 16.96 -3.65 -17.97
C SER A 11 16.04 -4.76 -18.45
N ARG A 12 15.85 -4.89 -19.77
CA ARG A 12 15.04 -5.96 -20.37
C ARG A 12 15.49 -7.34 -19.88
N THR A 13 16.79 -7.61 -19.92
CA THR A 13 17.36 -8.88 -19.44
C THR A 13 17.09 -9.10 -17.95
N ALA A 14 17.12 -8.04 -17.13
CA ALA A 14 16.80 -8.13 -15.71
C ALA A 14 15.32 -8.49 -15.47
N VAL A 15 14.39 -7.88 -16.20
CA VAL A 15 12.96 -8.22 -16.15
C VAL A 15 12.72 -9.66 -16.61
N GLU A 16 13.31 -10.06 -17.73
CA GLU A 16 13.21 -11.43 -18.26
C GLU A 16 13.81 -12.46 -17.30
N GLY A 17 14.83 -12.09 -16.52
CA GLY A 17 15.49 -12.95 -15.54
C GLY A 17 14.95 -12.88 -14.11
N TRP A 18 13.90 -12.10 -13.83
CA TRP A 18 13.44 -11.85 -12.46
C TRP A 18 12.90 -13.13 -11.80
N ASP A 19 13.65 -13.65 -10.83
CA ASP A 19 13.34 -14.87 -10.10
C ASP A 19 12.74 -14.56 -8.73
N THR A 20 11.71 -15.33 -8.35
CA THR A 20 11.04 -15.25 -7.04
C THR A 20 11.02 -16.60 -6.31
N SER A 21 11.64 -17.64 -6.88
CA SER A 21 11.60 -19.00 -6.33
C SER A 21 12.17 -19.09 -4.90
N TYR A 22 13.06 -18.17 -4.54
CA TYR A 22 13.62 -18.05 -3.21
C TYR A 22 12.58 -17.68 -2.14
N LEU A 23 11.53 -16.93 -2.50
CA LEU A 23 10.44 -16.55 -1.60
C LEU A 23 9.57 -17.76 -1.26
N ASP A 24 9.19 -18.54 -2.28
CA ASP A 24 8.40 -19.76 -2.10
C ASP A 24 9.16 -20.81 -1.27
N ALA A 25 10.47 -20.96 -1.53
CA ALA A 25 11.34 -21.84 -0.75
C ALA A 25 11.48 -21.37 0.71
N ALA A 26 11.59 -20.06 0.94
CA ALA A 26 11.66 -19.50 2.29
C ALA A 26 10.36 -19.71 3.07
N ALA A 27 9.21 -19.47 2.44
CA ALA A 27 7.90 -19.67 3.03
C ALA A 27 7.67 -21.11 3.49
N ALA A 28 7.97 -22.09 2.63
CA ALA A 28 7.86 -23.51 2.98
C ALA A 28 8.71 -23.85 4.21
N ARG A 29 9.95 -23.37 4.25
CA ARG A 29 10.88 -23.61 5.35
C ARG A 29 10.44 -22.95 6.66
N TRP A 30 9.91 -21.74 6.63
CA TRP A 30 9.42 -21.06 7.84
C TRP A 30 8.20 -21.75 8.44
N ARG A 31 7.29 -22.28 7.62
CA ARG A 31 6.16 -23.07 8.13
C ARG A 31 6.61 -24.39 8.75
N GLU A 32 7.60 -25.06 8.15
CA GLU A 32 8.19 -26.27 8.70
C GLU A 32 8.81 -25.98 10.08
N TRP A 33 9.63 -24.93 10.20
CA TRP A 33 10.24 -24.54 11.47
C TRP A 33 9.23 -24.15 12.54
N ALA A 34 8.13 -23.48 12.17
CA ALA A 34 7.06 -23.13 13.10
C ALA A 34 6.41 -24.38 13.71
N ASN A 35 6.10 -25.38 12.87
CA ASN A 35 5.50 -26.65 13.30
C ASN A 35 6.45 -27.48 14.15
N ASP A 36 7.73 -27.55 13.75
CA ASP A 36 8.77 -28.28 14.49
C ASP A 36 9.01 -27.66 15.86
N SER A 37 9.02 -26.32 15.95
CA SER A 37 9.22 -25.59 17.21
C SER A 37 8.07 -25.84 18.19
N GLU A 38 6.82 -25.76 17.72
CA GLU A 38 5.64 -26.06 18.55
C GLU A 38 5.63 -27.52 19.01
N SER A 39 5.94 -28.47 18.12
CA SER A 39 6.00 -29.89 18.44
C SER A 39 7.08 -30.21 19.47
N ALA A 40 8.26 -29.59 19.34
CA ALA A 40 9.36 -29.77 20.28
C ALA A 40 9.01 -29.24 21.69
N PHE A 41 8.35 -28.08 21.79
CA PHE A 41 7.96 -27.51 23.07
C PHE A 41 6.75 -28.21 23.71
N GLU A 42 5.82 -28.72 22.91
CA GLU A 42 4.73 -29.56 23.42
C GLU A 42 5.29 -30.87 24.00
N GLN A 43 6.26 -31.49 23.33
CA GLN A 43 6.98 -32.65 23.87
C GLN A 43 7.75 -32.30 25.15
N HIS A 44 8.37 -31.11 25.20
CA HIS A 44 9.06 -30.63 26.40
C HIS A 44 8.10 -30.46 27.59
N ARG A 45 6.94 -29.85 27.36
CA ARG A 45 5.86 -29.71 28.35
C ARG A 45 5.39 -31.07 28.85
N HIS A 46 5.17 -32.03 27.94
CA HIS A 46 4.80 -33.38 28.30
C HIS A 46 5.87 -34.07 29.18
N ASN A 47 7.15 -33.92 28.83
CA ASN A 47 8.25 -34.48 29.60
C ASN A 47 8.37 -33.87 31.02
N ILE A 48 7.97 -32.61 31.21
CA ILE A 48 7.92 -31.95 32.52
C ILE A 48 6.75 -32.46 33.35
N VAL A 49 5.56 -32.62 32.77
CA VAL A 49 4.36 -33.07 33.50
C VAL A 49 4.46 -34.54 33.90
N THR A 50 5.04 -35.39 33.05
CA THR A 50 5.19 -36.82 33.28
C THR A 50 6.64 -37.29 33.12
N PRO A 51 7.55 -36.88 34.03
CA PRO A 51 8.95 -37.26 33.90
C PRO A 51 9.10 -38.77 34.02
N ALA A 52 9.75 -39.38 33.03
CA ALA A 52 9.95 -40.83 32.90
C ALA A 52 8.64 -41.66 32.97
N GLY A 53 7.50 -41.08 32.64
CA GLY A 53 6.19 -41.75 32.68
C GLY A 53 5.57 -41.88 34.08
N GLY A 54 6.15 -41.22 35.09
CA GLY A 54 5.62 -41.14 36.45
C GLY A 54 4.87 -39.83 36.72
N THR A 55 4.15 -39.77 37.84
CA THR A 55 3.54 -38.53 38.34
C THR A 55 4.53 -37.76 39.20
N TRP A 56 4.81 -36.50 38.82
CA TRP A 56 5.59 -35.56 39.62
C TRP A 56 4.65 -34.48 40.19
N SER A 57 4.68 -34.26 41.50
CA SER A 57 3.76 -33.36 42.20
C SER A 57 4.47 -32.58 43.31
N GLY A 58 3.86 -31.46 43.71
CA GLY A 58 4.38 -30.52 44.71
C GLY A 58 4.78 -29.17 44.09
N GLU A 59 5.14 -28.21 44.93
CA GLU A 59 5.38 -26.81 44.52
C GLU A 59 6.40 -26.66 43.39
N ALA A 60 7.44 -27.50 43.36
CA ALA A 60 8.45 -27.50 42.31
C ALA A 60 7.90 -27.99 40.96
N ALA A 61 7.00 -28.97 40.96
CA ALA A 61 6.33 -29.45 39.76
C ALA A 61 5.37 -28.39 39.21
N ASP A 62 4.61 -27.72 40.09
CA ASP A 62 3.71 -26.63 39.72
C ASP A 62 4.47 -25.44 39.15
N ALA A 63 5.59 -25.04 39.76
CA ALA A 63 6.44 -23.97 39.26
C ALA A 63 7.07 -24.30 37.88
N ALA A 64 7.51 -25.54 37.68
CA ALA A 64 8.03 -25.99 36.39
C ALA A 64 6.94 -26.02 35.31
N PHE A 65 5.72 -26.43 35.67
CA PHE A 65 4.56 -26.40 34.77
C PHE A 65 4.22 -24.97 34.34
N VAL A 66 4.14 -24.03 35.30
CA VAL A 66 3.88 -22.61 35.00
C VAL A 66 4.96 -22.05 34.06
N ARG A 67 6.22 -22.37 34.31
CA ARG A 67 7.34 -21.91 33.47
C ARG A 67 7.26 -22.43 32.04
N VAL A 68 7.05 -23.73 31.86
CA VAL A 68 6.96 -24.31 30.50
C VAL A 68 5.72 -23.84 29.76
N SER A 69 4.62 -23.58 30.47
CA SER A 69 3.43 -22.95 29.87
C SER A 69 3.72 -21.53 29.38
N ALA A 70 4.46 -20.72 30.15
CA ALA A 70 4.89 -19.39 29.72
C ALA A 70 5.84 -19.45 28.51
N ASP A 71 6.82 -20.36 28.54
CA ASP A 71 7.75 -20.56 27.42
C ASP A 71 7.00 -21.05 26.15
N MET A 72 5.96 -21.89 26.29
CA MET A 72 5.09 -22.34 25.19
C MET A 72 4.36 -21.16 24.53
N THR A 73 3.86 -20.19 25.30
CA THR A 73 3.23 -18.98 24.74
C THR A 73 4.22 -18.15 23.90
N VAL A 74 5.48 -18.05 24.34
CA VAL A 74 6.53 -17.37 23.56
C VAL A 74 6.79 -18.09 22.23
N VAL A 75 6.85 -19.43 22.24
CA VAL A 75 7.06 -20.23 21.03
C VAL A 75 5.89 -20.15 20.08
N GLN A 76 4.66 -20.22 20.57
CA GLN A 76 3.46 -20.04 19.74
C GLN A 76 3.46 -18.69 19.03
N ARG A 77 3.80 -17.61 19.74
CA ARG A 77 3.95 -16.28 19.14
C ARG A 77 5.06 -16.23 18.09
N HIS A 78 6.20 -16.87 18.36
CA HIS A 78 7.31 -16.95 17.41
C HIS A 78 6.91 -17.71 16.13
N SER A 79 6.19 -18.83 16.28
CA SER A 79 5.67 -19.65 15.19
C SER A 79 4.56 -18.96 14.38
N GLU A 80 3.74 -18.12 15.03
CA GLU A 80 2.76 -17.28 14.35
C GLU A 80 3.43 -16.26 13.41
N VAL A 81 4.39 -15.49 13.91
CA VAL A 81 5.15 -14.52 13.08
C VAL A 81 5.88 -15.22 11.93
N GLN A 82 6.41 -16.43 12.13
CA GLN A 82 7.01 -17.22 11.05
C GLN A 82 5.98 -17.62 9.97
N ARG A 83 4.75 -18.00 10.36
CA ARG A 83 3.67 -18.33 9.42
C ARG A 83 3.17 -17.10 8.66
N GLU A 84 3.11 -15.94 9.31
CA GLU A 84 2.79 -14.66 8.66
C GLU A 84 3.87 -14.25 7.67
N ALA A 85 5.16 -14.35 8.03
CA ALA A 85 6.26 -14.10 7.11
C ALA A 85 6.21 -15.04 5.89
N ALA A 86 5.84 -16.30 6.08
CA ALA A 86 5.63 -17.24 4.99
C ALA A 86 4.48 -16.85 4.07
N ALA A 87 3.37 -16.33 4.61
CA ALA A 87 2.27 -15.81 3.81
C ALA A 87 2.69 -14.61 2.96
N VAL A 88 3.41 -13.64 3.56
CA VAL A 88 3.96 -12.48 2.85
C VAL A 88 4.88 -12.91 1.71
N ALA A 89 5.76 -13.90 1.93
CA ALA A 89 6.67 -14.38 0.88
C ALA A 89 5.92 -15.05 -0.30
N GLU A 90 4.91 -15.87 -0.04
CA GLU A 90 4.13 -16.55 -1.11
C GLU A 90 3.21 -15.59 -1.88
N GLU A 91 2.61 -14.64 -1.19
CA GLU A 91 1.84 -13.57 -1.84
C GLU A 91 2.76 -12.67 -2.64
N GLY A 92 3.87 -12.22 -2.05
CA GLY A 92 4.89 -11.43 -2.73
C GLY A 92 5.47 -12.10 -3.97
N SER A 93 5.75 -13.41 -3.94
CA SER A 93 6.19 -14.17 -5.12
C SER A 93 5.16 -14.08 -6.26
N ARG A 94 3.87 -14.26 -5.94
CA ARG A 94 2.78 -14.18 -6.92
C ARG A 94 2.62 -12.78 -7.50
N ASP A 95 2.70 -11.76 -6.66
CA ASP A 95 2.54 -10.35 -7.05
C ASP A 95 3.69 -9.87 -7.93
N ILE A 96 4.94 -10.17 -7.54
CA ILE A 96 6.14 -9.85 -8.34
C ILE A 96 6.07 -10.56 -9.69
N GLN A 97 5.68 -11.85 -9.74
CA GLN A 97 5.52 -12.56 -11.00
C GLN A 97 4.38 -12.00 -11.86
N TRP A 98 3.31 -11.50 -11.24
CA TRP A 98 2.25 -10.81 -11.97
C TRP A 98 2.76 -9.50 -12.58
N ALA A 99 3.44 -8.65 -11.80
CA ALA A 99 4.01 -7.39 -12.27
C ALA A 99 5.04 -7.62 -13.38
N ARG A 100 5.89 -8.63 -13.24
CA ARG A 100 6.86 -9.05 -14.27
C ARG A 100 6.16 -9.42 -15.58
N ARG A 101 5.08 -10.22 -15.52
CA ARG A 101 4.28 -10.56 -16.72
C ARG A 101 3.69 -9.32 -17.38
N GLN A 102 3.27 -8.32 -16.59
CA GLN A 102 2.76 -7.07 -17.15
C GLN A 102 3.81 -6.33 -17.98
N VAL A 103 5.07 -6.24 -17.49
CA VAL A 103 6.16 -5.63 -18.26
C VAL A 103 6.41 -6.39 -19.56
N LEU A 104 6.50 -7.72 -19.49
CA LEU A 104 6.76 -8.56 -20.66
C LEU A 104 5.64 -8.47 -21.70
N ASN A 105 4.38 -8.38 -21.26
CA ASN A 105 3.25 -8.17 -22.17
C ASN A 105 3.32 -6.80 -22.84
N ALA A 106 3.63 -5.72 -22.13
CA ALA A 106 3.78 -4.40 -22.73
C ALA A 106 4.93 -4.33 -23.75
N ILE A 107 6.03 -5.05 -23.48
CA ILE A 107 7.11 -5.21 -24.46
C ILE A 107 6.60 -5.95 -25.70
N ALA A 108 5.88 -7.06 -25.52
CA ALA A 108 5.33 -7.85 -26.62
C ALA A 108 4.30 -7.06 -27.45
N ASP A 109 3.48 -6.23 -26.82
CA ASP A 109 2.51 -5.36 -27.49
C ASP A 109 3.21 -4.31 -28.37
N ALA A 110 4.24 -3.65 -27.82
CA ALA A 110 5.05 -2.70 -28.60
C ALA A 110 5.74 -3.37 -29.79
N GLU A 111 6.30 -4.57 -29.59
CA GLU A 111 6.92 -5.35 -30.66
C GLU A 111 5.91 -5.82 -31.71
N GLY A 112 4.70 -6.22 -31.29
CA GLY A 112 3.57 -6.57 -32.15
C GLY A 112 3.10 -5.40 -33.04
N ASP A 113 3.15 -4.17 -32.51
CA ASP A 113 2.85 -2.94 -33.26
C ASP A 113 3.99 -2.49 -34.21
N GLY A 114 5.07 -3.28 -34.27
CA GLY A 114 6.21 -3.04 -35.15
C GLY A 114 7.20 -2.02 -34.61
N PHE A 115 7.25 -1.85 -33.29
CA PHE A 115 8.35 -1.17 -32.62
C PHE A 115 9.43 -2.16 -32.17
N ARG A 116 10.58 -1.65 -31.77
CA ARG A 116 11.67 -2.42 -31.15
C ARG A 116 11.91 -1.85 -29.76
N VAL A 117 11.95 -2.73 -28.77
CA VAL A 117 12.29 -2.40 -27.38
C VAL A 117 13.74 -2.81 -27.09
N SER A 118 14.59 -1.85 -26.72
CA SER A 118 16.00 -2.09 -26.40
C SER A 118 16.23 -2.59 -24.97
N GLU A 119 17.48 -2.89 -24.64
CA GLU A 119 17.88 -3.38 -23.30
C GLU A 119 17.55 -2.38 -22.18
N ASP A 120 17.57 -1.08 -22.47
CA ASP A 120 17.19 0.00 -21.55
C ASP A 120 15.69 0.37 -21.64
N LEU A 121 14.86 -0.56 -22.16
CA LEU A 121 13.40 -0.42 -22.32
C LEU A 121 12.93 0.74 -23.21
N LYS A 122 13.83 1.33 -24.01
CA LYS A 122 13.45 2.36 -24.98
C LYS A 122 12.76 1.76 -26.19
N VAL A 123 11.72 2.46 -26.64
CA VAL A 123 10.92 2.07 -27.80
C VAL A 123 11.36 2.86 -29.02
N THR A 124 11.66 2.16 -30.11
CA THR A 124 12.05 2.74 -31.40
C THR A 124 11.23 2.15 -32.53
N ASP A 125 10.86 2.96 -33.53
CA ASP A 125 10.12 2.44 -34.67
C ASP A 125 10.99 1.49 -35.50
N ALA A 126 10.52 0.26 -35.71
CA ALA A 126 11.23 -0.74 -36.50
C ALA A 126 10.78 -0.75 -37.98
N ARG A 127 9.73 0.01 -38.33
CA ARG A 127 9.23 0.10 -39.71
C ARG A 127 10.07 1.07 -40.55
N ARG A 128 9.95 0.94 -41.87
CA ARG A 128 10.55 1.90 -42.81
C ARG A 128 9.89 3.26 -42.63
N ILE A 129 10.70 4.32 -42.59
CA ILE A 129 10.21 5.70 -42.43
C ILE A 129 9.20 6.03 -43.55
N ASP A 130 8.02 6.46 -43.13
CA ASP A 130 6.96 7.03 -43.95
C ASP A 130 6.52 8.36 -43.34
N LEU A 131 6.77 9.46 -44.05
CA LEU A 131 6.50 10.81 -43.56
C LEU A 131 5.01 11.08 -43.31
N THR A 132 4.12 10.31 -43.93
CA THR A 132 2.67 10.47 -43.75
C THR A 132 2.16 9.86 -42.45
N THR A 133 2.87 8.88 -41.89
CA THR A 133 2.53 8.18 -40.65
C THR A 133 3.52 8.45 -39.51
N ALA A 134 4.62 9.15 -39.79
CA ALA A 134 5.70 9.41 -38.84
C ALA A 134 5.23 10.07 -37.53
N ALA A 135 4.36 11.09 -37.60
CA ALA A 135 3.85 11.75 -36.41
C ALA A 135 3.03 10.80 -35.52
N ALA A 136 2.10 10.04 -36.12
CA ALA A 136 1.28 9.06 -35.39
C ALA A 136 2.12 7.93 -34.80
N ARG A 137 3.17 7.46 -35.51
CA ARG A 137 4.07 6.43 -34.99
C ARG A 137 5.01 6.94 -33.90
N MET A 138 5.42 8.22 -33.95
CA MET A 138 6.16 8.84 -32.84
C MET A 138 5.32 8.93 -31.57
N THR A 139 4.04 9.32 -31.69
CA THR A 139 3.10 9.31 -30.55
C THR A 139 2.94 7.90 -29.99
N ALA A 140 2.65 6.90 -30.83
CA ALA A 140 2.51 5.52 -30.39
C ALA A 140 3.80 4.93 -29.77
N ALA A 141 4.99 5.32 -30.25
CA ALA A 141 6.25 4.91 -29.64
C ALA A 141 6.42 5.49 -28.22
N ALA A 142 6.02 6.75 -28.02
CA ALA A 142 6.05 7.40 -26.71
C ALA A 142 5.08 6.73 -25.73
N GLU A 143 3.85 6.43 -26.17
CA GLU A 143 2.85 5.72 -25.36
C GLU A 143 3.34 4.33 -24.93
N HIS A 144 3.93 3.57 -25.85
CA HIS A 144 4.52 2.26 -25.55
C HIS A 144 5.69 2.38 -24.57
N ALA A 145 6.56 3.39 -24.76
CA ALA A 145 7.69 3.62 -23.87
C ALA A 145 7.24 3.95 -22.45
N GLU A 146 6.23 4.82 -22.30
CA GLU A 146 5.66 5.17 -21.00
C GLU A 146 5.00 3.96 -20.33
N SER A 147 4.21 3.17 -21.07
CA SER A 147 3.58 1.94 -20.55
C SER A 147 4.61 0.92 -20.06
N ILE A 148 5.70 0.70 -20.80
CA ILE A 148 6.76 -0.23 -20.42
C ILE A 148 7.52 0.28 -19.19
N CYS A 149 7.94 1.56 -19.18
CA CYS A 149 8.64 2.15 -18.04
C CYS A 149 7.80 2.10 -16.78
N TRP A 150 6.53 2.51 -16.86
CA TRP A 150 5.62 2.49 -15.72
C TRP A 150 5.47 1.08 -15.13
N ARG A 151 5.27 0.06 -15.97
CA ARG A 151 5.16 -1.34 -15.49
C ARG A 151 6.47 -1.83 -14.86
N ALA A 152 7.61 -1.41 -15.41
CA ALA A 152 8.92 -1.77 -14.90
C ALA A 152 9.19 -1.12 -13.53
N GLU A 153 8.73 0.11 -13.32
CA GLU A 153 8.74 0.78 -12.01
C GLU A 153 7.82 0.07 -11.01
N GLN A 154 6.61 -0.32 -11.42
CA GLN A 154 5.68 -1.10 -10.57
C GLN A 154 6.27 -2.45 -10.14
N LEU A 155 6.99 -3.13 -11.03
CA LEU A 155 7.71 -4.36 -10.68
C LEU A 155 8.74 -4.10 -9.56
N VAL A 156 9.57 -3.06 -9.69
CA VAL A 156 10.57 -2.70 -8.67
C VAL A 156 9.91 -2.29 -7.35
N ALA A 157 8.83 -1.49 -7.41
CA ALA A 157 8.09 -1.06 -6.24
C ALA A 157 7.47 -2.26 -5.49
N THR A 158 6.89 -3.21 -6.23
CA THR A 158 6.31 -4.44 -5.65
C THR A 158 7.36 -5.28 -4.95
N ASP A 159 8.50 -5.52 -5.61
CA ASP A 159 9.64 -6.27 -5.02
C ASP A 159 10.18 -5.58 -3.75
N THR A 160 10.29 -4.25 -3.79
CA THR A 160 10.74 -3.43 -2.64
C THR A 160 9.76 -3.53 -1.47
N LEU A 161 8.45 -3.47 -1.72
CA LEU A 161 7.42 -3.59 -0.69
C LEU A 161 7.49 -4.95 0.01
N VAL A 162 7.58 -6.04 -0.76
CA VAL A 162 7.69 -7.40 -0.22
C VAL A 162 8.94 -7.51 0.66
N ALA A 163 10.07 -6.95 0.22
CA ALA A 163 11.30 -6.92 1.00
C ALA A 163 11.12 -6.17 2.35
N GLN A 164 10.44 -5.02 2.35
CA GLN A 164 10.16 -4.24 3.55
C GLN A 164 9.24 -5.00 4.53
N GLN A 165 8.18 -5.62 4.04
CA GLN A 165 7.26 -6.42 4.87
C GLN A 165 7.98 -7.61 5.51
N LEU A 166 8.82 -8.32 4.76
CA LEU A 166 9.64 -9.41 5.29
C LEU A 166 10.66 -8.91 6.33
N GLN A 167 11.26 -7.73 6.11
CA GLN A 167 12.18 -7.12 7.08
C GLN A 167 11.45 -6.72 8.38
N ALA A 168 10.23 -6.19 8.29
CA ALA A 168 9.41 -5.89 9.46
C ALA A 168 9.08 -7.15 10.26
N LYS A 169 8.70 -8.25 9.59
CA LYS A 169 8.46 -9.54 10.25
C LYS A 169 9.72 -10.11 10.90
N ALA A 170 10.88 -9.94 10.27
CA ALA A 170 12.16 -10.33 10.87
C ALA A 170 12.47 -9.53 12.15
N ALA A 171 12.19 -8.22 12.17
CA ALA A 171 12.38 -7.38 13.35
C ALA A 171 11.41 -7.74 14.48
N GLU A 172 10.15 -8.03 14.15
CA GLU A 172 9.14 -8.53 15.09
C GLU A 172 9.61 -9.83 15.75
N LEU A 173 10.08 -10.77 14.93
CA LEU A 173 10.61 -12.06 15.39
C LEU A 173 11.78 -11.90 16.37
N GLN A 174 12.70 -10.95 16.10
CA GLN A 174 13.85 -10.65 16.95
C GLN A 174 13.43 -10.05 18.31
N GLY A 175 12.27 -9.41 18.38
CA GLY A 175 11.69 -8.84 19.60
C GLY A 175 11.12 -9.89 20.55
N ILE A 176 10.73 -11.07 20.05
CA ILE A 176 10.15 -12.15 20.85
C ILE A 176 11.27 -12.87 21.60
N ARG A 177 11.27 -12.78 22.94
CA ARG A 177 12.28 -13.37 23.82
C ARG A 177 11.65 -14.13 24.97
N PHE A 178 12.31 -15.20 25.40
CA PHE A 178 11.99 -15.86 26.67
C PHE A 178 12.37 -14.96 27.83
N GLU A 179 11.54 -14.93 28.88
CA GLU A 179 11.86 -14.21 30.11
C GLU A 179 13.08 -14.87 30.78
N SER A 180 14.19 -14.14 30.89
CA SER A 180 15.39 -14.65 31.56
C SER A 180 15.18 -14.74 33.07
N GLN A 181 15.44 -15.91 33.64
CA GLN A 181 15.44 -16.13 35.07
C GLN A 181 16.66 -15.42 35.71
N GLY A 182 16.43 -14.26 36.35
CA GLY A 182 17.38 -13.66 37.29
C GLY A 182 17.66 -12.17 37.10
N GLY A 183 16.83 -11.32 37.72
CA GLY A 183 17.06 -9.89 37.89
C GLY A 183 15.88 -9.30 38.64
N GLY A 184 15.95 -9.29 39.98
CA GLY A 184 14.83 -8.95 40.84
C GLY A 184 14.36 -7.51 40.66
N ASP A 185 13.06 -7.34 40.50
CA ASP A 185 12.37 -6.19 41.06
C ASP A 185 11.03 -6.66 41.65
N GLN A 186 10.75 -6.22 42.86
CA GLN A 186 9.53 -6.55 43.59
C GLN A 186 8.37 -5.76 43.00
N GLY A 187 7.42 -6.44 42.36
CA GLY A 187 6.14 -5.89 41.95
C GLY A 187 5.05 -6.96 42.06
N ASP A 188 4.15 -6.75 43.01
CA ASP A 188 2.85 -7.38 43.27
C ASP A 188 2.20 -8.14 42.07
N PRO A 189 1.62 -9.36 42.24
CA PRO A 189 0.99 -10.09 41.14
C PRO A 189 -0.42 -9.56 40.88
N THR A 190 -0.54 -8.39 40.27
CA THR A 190 -1.73 -8.04 39.50
C THR A 190 -1.54 -8.53 38.07
N ILE A 191 -1.96 -9.77 37.82
CA ILE A 191 -2.19 -10.25 36.45
C ILE A 191 -3.26 -9.33 35.83
N ARG A 192 -2.81 -8.41 34.97
CA ARG A 192 -3.66 -7.84 33.93
C ARG A 192 -3.28 -8.55 32.64
N LEU A 193 -4.24 -9.27 32.08
CA LEU A 193 -4.20 -9.69 30.69
C LEU A 193 -4.14 -8.41 29.87
N VAL A 194 -2.95 -8.07 29.37
CA VAL A 194 -2.77 -7.11 28.29
C VAL A 194 -2.60 -7.97 27.06
N ASP A 195 -3.69 -8.09 26.31
CA ASP A 195 -3.67 -8.23 24.88
C ASP A 195 -2.64 -7.25 24.30
N ASN A 196 -1.48 -7.77 23.89
CA ASN A 196 -0.53 -7.02 23.09
C ASN A 196 -0.91 -7.15 21.61
N GLU A 197 -2.20 -6.99 21.29
CA GLU A 197 -2.52 -6.19 20.13
C GLU A 197 -2.04 -4.79 20.51
N THR A 198 -1.10 -4.23 19.74
CA THR A 198 -1.02 -2.78 19.67
C THR A 198 -2.42 -2.30 19.30
N THR A 199 -3.22 -1.95 20.30
CA THR A 199 -4.31 -1.02 20.16
C THR A 199 -3.64 0.25 19.65
N LYS A 200 -3.55 0.38 18.31
CA LYS A 200 -3.55 1.70 17.71
C LYS A 200 -4.71 2.41 18.40
N GLU A 201 -4.39 3.47 19.14
CA GLU A 201 -5.40 4.32 19.73
C GLU A 201 -6.44 4.60 18.65
N SER A 202 -7.73 4.42 18.96
CA SER A 202 -8.78 4.78 18.01
C SER A 202 -8.52 6.21 17.53
N PRO A 203 -8.61 6.49 16.22
CA PRO A 203 -8.27 7.79 15.70
C PRO A 203 -8.98 8.91 16.46
N PRO A 204 -8.32 10.06 16.68
CA PRO A 204 -8.92 11.16 17.42
C PRO A 204 -10.28 11.52 16.83
N PRO A 205 -11.35 11.64 17.64
CA PRO A 205 -12.68 11.87 17.10
C PRO A 205 -12.72 13.20 16.34
N LEU A 206 -13.25 13.15 15.11
CA LEU A 206 -13.46 14.33 14.30
C LEU A 206 -14.31 15.37 15.05
N ILE A 207 -13.85 16.62 15.01
CA ILE A 207 -14.60 17.77 15.49
C ILE A 207 -15.70 18.06 14.48
N ALA A 208 -16.91 18.32 14.99
CA ALA A 208 -18.07 18.62 14.17
C ALA A 208 -17.80 19.81 13.24
N GLY A 209 -17.65 19.50 11.94
CA GLY A 209 -17.40 20.46 10.88
C GLY A 209 -18.69 21.04 10.27
N PRO A 210 -18.59 21.67 9.08
CA PRO A 210 -19.75 22.16 8.36
C PRO A 210 -20.72 21.02 8.02
N LYS A 211 -22.01 21.34 7.88
CA LYS A 211 -23.01 20.36 7.46
C LYS A 211 -22.69 19.89 6.04
N LEU A 212 -22.28 18.63 5.92
CA LEU A 212 -21.96 18.00 4.64
C LEU A 212 -23.22 17.64 3.85
N SER A 213 -23.10 17.59 2.53
CA SER A 213 -24.06 16.93 1.66
C SER A 213 -24.14 15.44 1.98
N GLU A 214 -25.19 14.77 1.51
CA GLU A 214 -25.32 13.31 1.68
C GLU A 214 -24.18 12.55 1.01
N SER A 215 -23.78 12.97 -0.20
CA SER A 215 -22.66 12.41 -0.94
C SER A 215 -21.32 12.54 -0.20
N ARG A 216 -21.00 13.73 0.33
CA ARG A 216 -19.77 13.92 1.13
C ARG A 216 -19.79 13.09 2.40
N ARG A 217 -20.93 13.05 3.09
CA ARG A 217 -21.08 12.22 4.29
C ARG A 217 -20.82 10.74 3.99
N ALA A 218 -21.39 10.22 2.91
CA ALA A 218 -21.17 8.84 2.49
C ALA A 218 -19.70 8.55 2.13
N ALA A 219 -19.03 9.49 1.46
CA ALA A 219 -17.61 9.37 1.16
C ALA A 219 -16.74 9.33 2.44
N VAL A 220 -16.98 10.25 3.38
CA VAL A 220 -16.24 10.30 4.64
C VAL A 220 -16.52 9.07 5.51
N GLU A 221 -17.77 8.63 5.61
CA GLU A 221 -18.14 7.39 6.33
C GLU A 221 -17.44 6.16 5.72
N TYR A 222 -17.28 6.13 4.39
CA TYR A 222 -16.54 5.07 3.71
C TYR A 222 -15.04 5.15 4.01
N ALA A 223 -14.45 6.35 3.96
CA ALA A 223 -13.04 6.58 4.25
C ALA A 223 -12.71 6.12 5.67
N GLU A 224 -13.44 6.62 6.68
CA GLU A 224 -13.23 6.29 8.09
C GLU A 224 -13.41 4.80 8.36
N LYS A 225 -14.39 4.16 7.71
CA LYS A 225 -14.64 2.71 7.85
C LYS A 225 -13.44 1.87 7.38
N TRP A 226 -12.76 2.32 6.33
CA TRP A 226 -11.69 1.56 5.69
C TRP A 226 -10.29 2.14 5.92
N ALA A 227 -10.15 3.19 6.73
CA ALA A 227 -8.90 3.88 7.04
C ALA A 227 -7.80 2.96 7.62
N ASP A 228 -8.17 1.90 8.34
CA ASP A 228 -7.25 0.86 8.86
C ASP A 228 -7.38 -0.49 8.13
N GLY A 229 -8.21 -0.57 7.09
CA GLY A 229 -8.70 -1.82 6.49
C GLY A 229 -8.61 -1.85 4.96
N TYR A 230 -9.21 -2.85 4.34
CA TYR A 230 -9.46 -2.87 2.89
C TYR A 230 -10.88 -3.36 2.69
N ASN A 231 -11.60 -2.74 1.75
CA ASN A 231 -12.90 -3.28 1.36
C ASN A 231 -12.68 -4.58 0.55
N PRO A 232 -13.14 -5.75 1.04
CA PRO A 232 -12.96 -7.03 0.33
C PRO A 232 -13.71 -7.11 -1.01
N GLU A 233 -14.62 -6.18 -1.30
CA GLU A 233 -15.28 -6.09 -2.61
C GLU A 233 -14.36 -5.56 -3.73
N TYR A 234 -13.22 -4.96 -3.36
CA TYR A 234 -12.22 -4.45 -4.29
C TYR A 234 -10.93 -5.27 -4.13
N GLU A 235 -10.31 -5.61 -5.26
CA GLU A 235 -8.94 -6.14 -5.28
C GLU A 235 -8.00 -5.13 -4.61
N ALA A 236 -7.23 -5.61 -3.62
CA ALA A 236 -6.12 -4.86 -3.06
C ALA A 236 -5.02 -4.82 -4.13
N LEU A 237 -4.87 -3.68 -4.81
CA LEU A 237 -3.86 -3.56 -5.85
C LEU A 237 -2.46 -3.52 -5.21
N GLY A 238 -1.57 -4.40 -5.68
CA GLY A 238 -0.16 -4.46 -5.24
C GLY A 238 0.04 -4.85 -3.77
N GLY A 239 -0.74 -5.81 -3.25
CA GLY A 239 -0.60 -6.29 -1.87
C GLY A 239 -0.82 -5.21 -0.79
N GLY A 240 -1.50 -4.11 -1.15
CA GLY A 240 -1.84 -3.02 -0.25
C GLY A 240 -0.81 -1.87 -0.15
N GLY A 241 0.30 -1.91 -0.88
CA GLY A 241 1.33 -0.87 -0.82
C GLY A 241 1.18 0.28 -1.81
N VAL A 242 0.38 0.12 -2.86
CA VAL A 242 0.18 1.12 -3.94
C VAL A 242 -1.30 1.49 -4.07
N ASP A 243 -2.05 1.31 -2.99
CA ASP A 243 -3.51 1.34 -2.98
C ASP A 243 -4.10 2.75 -2.80
N CYS A 244 -3.27 3.80 -2.71
CA CYS A 244 -3.71 5.18 -2.44
C CYS A 244 -4.86 5.62 -3.37
N THR A 245 -4.69 5.39 -4.67
CA THR A 245 -5.66 5.84 -5.68
C THR A 245 -6.86 4.93 -5.77
N ASN A 246 -6.67 3.62 -5.54
CA ASN A 246 -7.78 2.67 -5.50
C ASN A 246 -8.69 2.95 -4.31
N PHE A 247 -8.13 3.21 -3.12
CA PHE A 247 -8.87 3.63 -1.94
C PHE A 247 -9.63 4.94 -2.17
N VAL A 248 -8.95 5.97 -2.67
CA VAL A 248 -9.58 7.26 -3.00
C VAL A 248 -10.69 7.09 -4.05
N SER A 249 -10.47 6.24 -5.05
CA SER A 249 -11.50 5.98 -6.08
C SER A 249 -12.72 5.26 -5.49
N GLN A 250 -12.52 4.33 -4.55
CA GLN A 250 -13.62 3.72 -3.81
C GLN A 250 -14.40 4.76 -2.97
N VAL A 251 -13.69 5.67 -2.30
CA VAL A 251 -14.30 6.77 -1.52
C VAL A 251 -15.12 7.70 -2.41
N MET A 252 -14.60 8.06 -3.59
CA MET A 252 -15.34 8.82 -4.59
C MET A 252 -16.60 8.06 -5.03
N ARG A 253 -16.48 6.77 -5.36
CA ARG A 253 -17.63 5.95 -5.78
C ARG A 253 -18.69 5.84 -4.69
N ALA A 254 -18.29 5.67 -3.44
CA ALA A 254 -19.19 5.65 -2.28
C ALA A 254 -19.91 7.00 -2.07
N GLY A 255 -19.28 8.11 -2.45
CA GLY A 255 -19.91 9.43 -2.48
C GLY A 255 -20.84 9.67 -3.69
N GLY A 256 -21.04 8.68 -4.54
CA GLY A 256 -22.04 8.70 -5.61
C GLY A 256 -21.51 9.08 -7.00
N PHE A 257 -20.19 9.18 -7.19
CA PHE A 257 -19.64 9.36 -8.53
C PHE A 257 -19.86 8.10 -9.37
N ASP A 258 -20.51 8.24 -10.52
CA ASP A 258 -20.71 7.17 -11.49
C ASP A 258 -19.42 6.85 -12.26
N ASP A 259 -19.26 5.59 -12.67
CA ASP A 259 -18.20 5.18 -13.61
C ASP A 259 -18.41 5.89 -14.97
N VAL A 260 -17.33 6.37 -15.60
CA VAL A 260 -17.32 7.04 -16.91
C VAL A 260 -16.28 6.39 -17.82
N GLY A 261 -16.52 6.36 -19.13
CA GLY A 261 -15.58 5.75 -20.09
C GLY A 261 -15.81 4.27 -20.38
N ASN A 262 -17.05 3.80 -20.28
CA ASN A 262 -17.42 2.39 -20.43
C ASN A 262 -18.04 2.04 -21.81
N GLY A 263 -17.63 2.76 -22.87
CA GLY A 263 -18.12 2.64 -24.24
C GLY A 263 -17.42 1.58 -25.10
N LEU A 264 -17.90 1.34 -26.33
CA LEU A 264 -17.33 0.38 -27.30
C LEU A 264 -15.96 0.79 -27.87
N ASP A 265 -15.48 1.98 -27.51
CA ASP A 265 -14.23 2.61 -27.91
C ASP A 265 -13.09 2.47 -26.89
N ASP A 266 -13.31 1.72 -25.79
CA ASP A 266 -12.42 1.51 -24.64
C ASP A 266 -11.13 0.68 -24.89
N TRP A 267 -10.61 0.71 -26.12
CA TRP A 267 -9.34 0.09 -26.49
C TRP A 267 -8.18 0.74 -25.71
N ARG A 268 -7.60 0.02 -24.72
CA ARG A 268 -6.38 0.34 -23.91
C ARG A 268 -6.57 0.99 -22.53
N ARG A 269 -7.51 0.51 -21.69
CA ARG A 269 -7.70 0.98 -20.28
C ARG A 269 -8.10 2.47 -20.13
N GLY A 270 -8.63 3.03 -21.20
CA GLY A 270 -9.23 4.35 -21.27
C GLY A 270 -8.28 5.53 -21.50
N ASP A 271 -8.84 6.61 -22.06
CA ASP A 271 -8.19 7.91 -22.21
C ASP A 271 -8.23 8.68 -20.86
N GLY A 272 -7.58 9.85 -20.78
CA GLY A 272 -7.47 10.63 -19.53
C GLY A 272 -8.81 11.10 -18.92
N ASP A 273 -9.93 10.91 -19.63
CA ASP A 273 -11.30 11.21 -19.23
C ASP A 273 -12.12 9.98 -18.79
N ASP A 274 -11.52 8.79 -18.73
CA ASP A 274 -12.17 7.57 -18.26
C ASP A 274 -11.88 7.31 -16.79
N TRP A 275 -12.83 6.74 -16.03
CA TRP A 275 -12.68 6.32 -14.63
C TRP A 275 -13.68 5.21 -14.27
N TYR A 276 -13.19 3.97 -14.12
CA TYR A 276 -14.01 2.77 -13.85
C TYR A 276 -13.25 1.62 -13.17
N TYR A 277 -14.01 0.70 -12.54
CA TYR A 277 -13.51 -0.52 -11.86
C TYR A 277 -14.41 -1.76 -12.01
N GLN A 278 -13.77 -2.92 -12.18
CA GLN A 278 -14.32 -4.26 -12.45
C GLN A 278 -15.41 -4.30 -13.52
N ASN A 279 -15.08 -3.85 -14.72
CA ASN A 279 -15.96 -4.00 -15.88
C ASN A 279 -15.46 -5.15 -16.78
N ASP A 280 -16.04 -6.34 -16.62
CA ASP A 280 -15.79 -7.50 -17.50
C ASP A 280 -16.56 -7.30 -18.81
N GLY A 281 -16.09 -6.36 -19.63
CA GLY A 281 -16.65 -6.12 -20.95
C GLY A 281 -16.53 -7.39 -21.79
N LEU A 282 -17.65 -7.89 -22.33
CA LEU A 282 -17.76 -9.05 -23.23
C LEU A 282 -16.79 -9.01 -24.44
N VAL A 283 -16.17 -7.86 -24.71
CA VAL A 283 -15.35 -7.56 -25.89
C VAL A 283 -13.84 -7.61 -25.58
N PHE A 284 -13.39 -7.33 -24.35
CA PHE A 284 -11.95 -7.26 -23.99
C PHE A 284 -11.63 -7.83 -22.60
N PRO A 285 -11.41 -9.16 -22.46
CA PRO A 285 -11.05 -9.76 -21.19
C PRO A 285 -9.69 -9.25 -20.68
N GLY A 286 -9.65 -8.74 -19.43
CA GLY A 286 -8.43 -8.21 -18.77
C GLY A 286 -8.35 -6.69 -18.64
N ASN A 287 -9.37 -5.95 -19.10
CA ASN A 287 -9.53 -4.50 -18.92
C ASN A 287 -10.36 -4.16 -17.66
N ALA A 288 -9.95 -4.67 -16.50
CA ALA A 288 -10.78 -4.61 -15.30
C ALA A 288 -10.84 -3.21 -14.64
N SER A 289 -9.91 -2.29 -14.88
CA SER A 289 -9.96 -0.93 -14.33
C SER A 289 -9.14 0.07 -15.14
N SER A 290 -9.59 1.32 -15.14
CA SER A 290 -8.93 2.45 -15.81
C SER A 290 -7.63 2.90 -15.12
N LYS A 291 -6.76 3.60 -15.85
CA LYS A 291 -5.55 4.19 -15.26
C LYS A 291 -5.87 5.23 -14.19
N SER A 292 -6.86 6.09 -14.43
CA SER A 292 -7.30 7.11 -13.46
C SER A 292 -7.92 6.52 -12.18
N TRP A 293 -8.37 5.26 -12.20
CA TRP A 293 -8.81 4.56 -11.00
C TRP A 293 -7.63 4.08 -10.13
N THR A 294 -6.49 3.81 -10.76
CA THR A 294 -5.39 3.05 -10.14
C THR A 294 -4.12 3.88 -9.92
N LEU A 295 -3.98 5.04 -10.56
CA LEU A 295 -2.78 5.88 -10.51
C LEU A 295 -3.05 7.31 -10.06
N ALA A 296 -2.27 7.80 -9.08
CA ALA A 296 -2.51 9.09 -8.44
C ALA A 296 -2.40 10.25 -9.43
N LYS A 297 -1.37 10.23 -10.28
CA LYS A 297 -1.18 11.21 -11.36
C LYS A 297 -2.33 11.22 -12.38
N GLU A 298 -2.78 10.03 -12.81
CA GLU A 298 -3.86 9.92 -13.79
C GLU A 298 -5.21 10.29 -13.18
N ASN A 299 -5.44 9.92 -11.92
CA ASN A 299 -6.60 10.32 -11.14
C ASN A 299 -6.64 11.84 -10.96
N HIS A 300 -5.51 12.46 -10.63
CA HIS A 300 -5.38 13.90 -10.54
C HIS A 300 -5.75 14.58 -11.86
N ASN A 301 -5.18 14.12 -12.98
CA ASN A 301 -5.48 14.67 -14.31
C ASN A 301 -6.97 14.49 -14.65
N PHE A 302 -7.52 13.30 -14.41
CA PHE A 302 -8.93 13.02 -14.60
C PHE A 302 -9.82 13.98 -13.80
N VAL A 303 -9.60 14.10 -12.49
CA VAL A 303 -10.40 14.94 -11.58
C VAL A 303 -10.30 16.42 -11.95
N THR A 304 -9.08 16.91 -12.21
CA THR A 304 -8.81 18.36 -12.32
C THR A 304 -8.89 18.91 -13.75
N GLN A 305 -8.74 18.07 -14.78
CA GLN A 305 -8.61 18.53 -16.17
C GLN A 305 -9.65 17.92 -17.11
N HIS A 306 -10.09 16.69 -16.88
CA HIS A 306 -10.84 15.94 -17.91
C HIS A 306 -12.30 15.64 -17.54
N SER A 307 -12.63 15.50 -16.26
CA SER A 307 -13.96 15.07 -15.80
C SER A 307 -14.88 16.20 -15.32
N GLY A 308 -14.32 17.37 -15.01
CA GLY A 308 -15.03 18.44 -14.32
C GLY A 308 -15.45 18.09 -12.88
N ARG A 309 -14.91 17.01 -12.29
CA ARG A 309 -15.27 16.52 -10.95
C ARG A 309 -14.52 17.21 -9.82
N GLY A 310 -13.51 18.02 -10.11
CA GLY A 310 -12.82 18.79 -9.07
C GLY A 310 -12.02 19.97 -9.62
N GLU A 311 -11.54 20.78 -8.69
CA GLU A 311 -10.67 21.92 -8.98
C GLU A 311 -9.57 22.04 -7.92
N ILE A 312 -8.39 22.50 -8.33
CA ILE A 312 -7.29 22.78 -7.40
C ILE A 312 -7.64 24.05 -6.61
N ALA A 313 -7.88 23.88 -5.32
CA ALA A 313 -8.19 24.98 -4.39
C ALA A 313 -6.92 25.73 -3.95
N ALA A 314 -5.83 25.01 -3.70
CA ALA A 314 -4.53 25.59 -3.39
C ALA A 314 -3.37 24.62 -3.68
N VAL A 315 -2.18 25.18 -3.83
CA VAL A 315 -0.92 24.44 -3.92
C VAL A 315 -0.01 24.94 -2.81
N VAL A 316 0.42 24.04 -1.93
CA VAL A 316 1.24 24.35 -0.75
C VAL A 316 2.60 23.69 -0.91
N PRO A 317 3.70 24.46 -1.04
CA PRO A 317 5.04 23.89 -1.02
C PRO A 317 5.34 23.18 0.30
N THR A 318 6.00 22.03 0.23
CA THR A 318 6.38 21.22 1.40
C THR A 318 7.90 21.10 1.52
N PRO A 319 8.63 22.21 1.83
CA PRO A 319 10.10 22.16 1.93
C PRO A 319 10.58 21.35 3.15
N SER A 320 9.76 21.25 4.20
CA SER A 320 9.94 20.47 5.41
C SER A 320 8.61 20.36 6.16
N ARG A 321 8.42 19.34 7.02
CA ARG A 321 7.28 19.28 7.96
C ARG A 321 7.22 20.48 8.88
N ALA A 322 8.38 20.87 9.43
CA ALA A 322 8.48 22.02 10.33
C ALA A 322 8.07 23.30 9.59
N GLY A 323 7.05 23.98 10.12
CA GLY A 323 6.54 25.24 9.58
C GLY A 323 5.31 25.11 8.67
N LEU A 324 4.83 23.89 8.39
CA LEU A 324 3.52 23.72 7.77
C LEU A 324 2.40 24.14 8.74
N ASP A 325 1.38 24.79 8.20
CA ASP A 325 0.20 25.18 8.97
C ASP A 325 -0.70 23.94 9.12
N PRO A 326 -0.95 23.45 10.34
CA PRO A 326 -1.75 22.24 10.54
C PRO A 326 -3.19 22.40 10.05
N LEU A 327 -3.64 23.62 9.75
CA LEU A 327 -4.97 23.94 9.21
C LEU A 327 -4.93 24.42 7.75
N ALA A 328 -3.87 24.14 7.00
CA ALA A 328 -3.75 24.60 5.61
C ALA A 328 -4.89 24.06 4.69
N PRO A 329 -5.28 22.77 4.73
CA PRO A 329 -6.39 22.25 3.93
C PRO A 329 -7.70 23.01 4.13
N SER A 330 -8.17 23.11 5.37
CA SER A 330 -9.43 23.77 5.74
C SER A 330 -9.39 25.28 5.45
N LYS A 331 -8.24 25.95 5.67
CA LYS A 331 -8.05 27.37 5.30
C LYS A 331 -8.05 27.61 3.80
N ALA A 332 -7.58 26.64 3.02
CA ALA A 332 -7.71 26.64 1.56
C ALA A 332 -9.15 26.33 1.09
N GLY A 333 -10.02 25.94 2.01
CA GLY A 333 -11.44 25.69 1.77
C GLY A 333 -11.77 24.22 1.58
N LEU A 334 -10.89 23.27 1.88
CA LEU A 334 -11.26 21.87 1.77
C LEU A 334 -12.42 21.52 2.71
N LEU A 335 -13.33 20.72 2.18
CA LEU A 335 -14.44 20.13 2.89
C LEU A 335 -14.18 18.61 3.01
N PRO A 336 -14.59 17.97 4.11
CA PRO A 336 -14.51 16.52 4.21
C PRO A 336 -15.03 15.79 2.95
N GLY A 337 -14.26 14.81 2.49
CA GLY A 337 -14.40 14.12 1.21
C GLY A 337 -13.52 14.68 0.07
N ASP A 338 -12.95 15.87 0.22
CA ASP A 338 -12.00 16.41 -0.75
C ASP A 338 -10.66 15.66 -0.73
N LEU A 339 -9.82 15.88 -1.75
CA LEU A 339 -8.58 15.13 -1.94
C LEU A 339 -7.35 16.01 -1.75
N ILE A 340 -6.26 15.38 -1.31
CA ILE A 340 -4.94 16.00 -1.28
C ILE A 340 -3.99 15.12 -2.10
N TYR A 341 -3.39 15.69 -3.14
CA TYR A 341 -2.38 15.02 -3.94
C TYR A 341 -0.99 15.49 -3.53
N TYR A 342 -0.07 14.55 -3.34
CA TYR A 342 1.30 14.86 -2.96
C TYR A 342 2.22 14.69 -4.15
N LYS A 343 2.92 15.78 -4.46
CA LYS A 343 3.97 15.84 -5.44
C LYS A 343 5.31 15.72 -4.72
N ASP A 344 6.12 14.76 -5.14
CA ASP A 344 7.41 14.51 -4.52
C ASP A 344 8.48 15.53 -4.94
N ALA A 345 9.68 15.35 -4.40
CA ALA A 345 10.85 16.16 -4.72
C ALA A 345 11.41 15.92 -6.15
N ASP A 346 10.93 14.92 -6.88
CA ASP A 346 11.27 14.71 -8.29
C ASP A 346 10.26 15.41 -9.22
N GLY A 347 9.16 15.91 -8.65
CA GLY A 347 8.14 16.66 -9.35
C GLY A 347 7.04 15.79 -9.93
N GLU A 348 6.83 14.59 -9.41
CA GLU A 348 5.78 13.66 -9.83
C GLU A 348 4.72 13.49 -8.74
N ILE A 349 3.45 13.35 -9.15
CA ILE A 349 2.35 13.06 -8.23
C ILE A 349 2.29 11.55 -8.02
N ASN A 350 2.72 11.12 -6.83
CA ASN A 350 2.86 9.70 -6.51
C ASN A 350 1.93 9.24 -5.38
N HIS A 351 1.27 10.17 -4.69
CA HIS A 351 0.38 9.83 -3.58
C HIS A 351 -0.87 10.71 -3.52
N VAL A 352 -1.95 10.16 -2.97
CA VAL A 352 -3.23 10.84 -2.77
C VAL A 352 -3.89 10.38 -1.48
N SER A 353 -4.52 11.31 -0.76
CA SER A 353 -5.28 11.05 0.47
C SER A 353 -6.65 11.72 0.44
N VAL A 354 -7.55 11.25 1.29
CA VAL A 354 -8.87 11.85 1.52
C VAL A 354 -8.81 12.76 2.73
N TYR A 355 -9.23 14.02 2.60
CA TYR A 355 -9.42 14.91 3.75
C TYR A 355 -10.74 14.57 4.46
N VAL A 356 -10.68 14.24 5.75
CA VAL A 356 -11.84 13.75 6.52
C VAL A 356 -12.34 14.73 7.57
N GLY A 357 -11.53 15.72 7.96
CA GLY A 357 -11.97 16.82 8.80
C GLY A 357 -10.88 17.36 9.71
N GLN A 358 -11.28 17.82 10.89
CA GLN A 358 -10.38 18.37 11.91
C GLN A 358 -10.44 17.52 13.16
N ALA A 359 -9.28 17.30 13.78
CA ALA A 359 -9.22 16.63 15.08
C ALA A 359 -8.15 17.29 15.97
N MET A 360 -8.17 16.94 17.25
CA MET A 360 -7.10 17.32 18.17
C MET A 360 -6.00 16.26 18.10
N VAL A 361 -4.88 16.60 17.47
CA VAL A 361 -3.67 15.75 17.38
C VAL A 361 -2.61 16.35 18.30
N ASP A 362 -2.17 15.60 19.31
CA ASP A 362 -1.22 16.07 20.34
C ASP A 362 -1.57 17.43 20.99
N GLY A 363 -2.88 17.70 21.15
CA GLY A 363 -3.36 18.95 21.73
C GLY A 363 -3.36 20.15 20.79
N VAL A 364 -3.08 19.95 19.50
CA VAL A 364 -3.18 20.95 18.43
C VAL A 364 -4.38 20.62 17.54
N LEU A 365 -5.17 21.63 17.19
CA LEU A 365 -6.23 21.48 16.20
C LEU A 365 -5.59 21.33 14.82
N THR A 366 -5.86 20.21 14.16
CA THR A 366 -5.16 19.80 12.94
C THR A 366 -6.14 19.23 11.93
N ASP A 367 -5.93 19.55 10.66
CA ASP A 367 -6.61 18.93 9.53
C ASP A 367 -6.10 17.50 9.33
N VAL A 368 -7.02 16.53 9.33
CA VAL A 368 -6.72 15.10 9.29
C VAL A 368 -7.20 14.46 7.99
N ILE A 369 -6.50 13.41 7.59
CA ILE A 369 -6.69 12.67 6.36
C ILE A 369 -6.80 11.17 6.65
N ASP A 370 -7.48 10.47 5.74
CA ASP A 370 -7.37 9.02 5.60
C ASP A 370 -6.55 8.71 4.35
N GLN A 371 -5.58 7.81 4.48
CA GLN A 371 -4.69 7.44 3.38
C GLN A 371 -4.23 5.99 3.44
N HIS A 372 -3.99 5.42 2.26
CA HIS A 372 -3.28 4.16 2.07
C HIS A 372 -1.94 4.43 1.38
N SER A 373 -0.81 4.09 2.02
CA SER A 373 0.53 4.29 1.44
C SER A 373 1.50 3.22 1.91
N GLY A 374 2.10 2.44 1.00
CA GLY A 374 3.27 1.60 1.30
C GLY A 374 3.11 0.63 2.49
N GLY A 375 1.93 0.05 2.70
CA GLY A 375 1.62 -0.84 3.83
C GLY A 375 1.23 -0.13 5.12
N ILE A 376 1.18 1.20 5.11
CA ILE A 376 0.71 2.05 6.18
C ILE A 376 -0.67 2.59 5.79
N LYS A 377 -1.67 2.25 6.61
CA LYS A 377 -3.01 2.82 6.53
C LYS A 377 -3.22 3.64 7.79
N LEU A 378 -3.57 4.88 7.58
CA LEU A 378 -3.57 5.88 8.63
C LEU A 378 -4.76 6.79 8.46
N HIS A 379 -5.38 7.02 9.60
CA HIS A 379 -6.03 8.27 9.93
C HIS A 379 -5.01 9.11 10.69
N ASP A 380 -4.52 10.20 10.09
CA ASP A 380 -3.45 11.02 10.65
C ASP A 380 -3.53 12.46 10.14
N ASP A 381 -2.62 13.33 10.58
CA ASP A 381 -2.51 14.68 10.01
C ASP A 381 -2.11 14.68 8.54
N TRP A 382 -2.47 15.76 7.84
CA TRP A 382 -2.19 15.90 6.41
C TRP A 382 -0.71 16.13 6.06
N MET A 383 0.15 16.41 7.04
CA MET A 383 1.49 16.93 6.77
C MET A 383 2.45 15.78 6.45
N PRO A 384 3.22 15.85 5.35
CA PRO A 384 4.12 14.75 4.98
C PRO A 384 5.32 14.66 5.94
N ASP A 385 5.61 13.43 6.37
CA ASP A 385 6.78 13.11 7.23
C ASP A 385 8.00 12.61 6.47
N SER A 386 7.80 12.08 5.26
CA SER A 386 8.88 11.44 4.50
C SER A 386 9.73 12.47 3.76
N GLY A 387 11.02 12.17 3.61
CA GLY A 387 11.96 12.99 2.84
C GLY A 387 11.65 13.08 1.34
N GLU A 388 10.80 12.18 0.84
CA GLU A 388 10.30 12.15 -0.54
C GLU A 388 9.33 13.31 -0.81
N TYR A 389 8.43 13.57 0.14
CA TYR A 389 7.43 14.66 0.07
C TYR A 389 7.84 15.92 0.85
N THR A 390 9.07 15.96 1.40
CA THR A 390 9.62 17.09 2.16
C THR A 390 10.96 17.59 1.62
N ARG A 391 10.95 18.18 0.43
CA ARG A 391 12.07 18.94 -0.17
C ARG A 391 11.61 19.62 -1.45
N ALA A 392 11.92 20.90 -1.65
CA ALA A 392 11.62 21.57 -2.93
C ALA A 392 12.15 20.74 -4.12
N PRO A 393 11.36 20.54 -5.20
CA PRO A 393 10.05 21.12 -5.54
C PRO A 393 8.79 20.44 -4.95
N ALA A 394 8.89 19.58 -3.94
CA ALA A 394 7.73 18.91 -3.34
C ALA A 394 6.63 19.89 -2.90
N GLN A 395 5.38 19.47 -3.09
CA GLN A 395 4.19 20.25 -2.76
C GLN A 395 2.98 19.35 -2.53
N ALA A 396 2.00 19.85 -1.77
CA ALA A 396 0.67 19.28 -1.65
C ALA A 396 -0.32 20.12 -2.47
N GLU A 397 -1.12 19.45 -3.30
CA GLU A 397 -2.19 20.06 -4.08
C GLU A 397 -3.53 19.71 -3.44
N PHE A 398 -4.23 20.74 -2.96
CA PHE A 398 -5.51 20.59 -2.32
C PHE A 398 -6.61 20.69 -3.37
N VAL A 399 -7.36 19.61 -3.58
CA VAL A 399 -8.33 19.48 -4.66
C VAL A 399 -9.73 19.36 -4.08
N ARG A 400 -10.57 20.34 -4.39
CA ARG A 400 -11.99 20.31 -4.00
C ARG A 400 -12.77 19.49 -5.01
N LEU A 401 -13.45 18.45 -4.54
CA LEU A 401 -14.35 17.65 -5.37
C LEU A 401 -15.72 18.34 -5.49
N ARG A 402 -16.38 18.09 -6.62
CA ARG A 402 -17.75 18.50 -6.92
C ARG A 402 -18.62 17.26 -6.87
N TYR A 403 -19.13 16.93 -5.68
CA TYR A 403 -19.94 15.73 -5.50
C TYR A 403 -21.29 15.86 -6.24
N PRO A 404 -21.85 14.75 -6.74
CA PRO A 404 -23.16 14.79 -7.37
C PRO A 404 -24.23 15.37 -6.44
N GLY A 405 -24.99 16.35 -6.95
CA GLY A 405 -26.05 17.02 -6.19
C GLY A 405 -25.61 18.24 -5.37
N GLU A 406 -24.34 18.66 -5.46
CA GLU A 406 -23.82 19.92 -4.89
C GLU A 406 -23.94 21.14 -5.82
#